data_AF-A0A543CQK8-F1
#
_entry.id   AF-A0A543CQK8-F1
#
_cell.length_a   1.000
_cell.length_b   1.000
_cell.length_c   1.000
_cell.angle_alpha   90.00
_cell.angle_beta   90.00
_cell.angle_gamma   90.00
#
_symmetry.space_group_name_H-M   'P 1'
#
loop_
_entity.id
_entity.type
_entity.pdbx_description
1 polymer ?
#
loop_
_entity_poly.entity_id
_entity_poly.type
_entity_poly.pdbx_seq_one_letter_code
_entity_poly.pdbx_strand_id
1 'polypeptide(L)'
;MFLRGFRRRTGKPVPELVTLFRSTIDGGRQVHPIAADFLEHFMDGAGASRRMSPRWLRSFRVIKKAERRNQRRFERQLAREAKLLRDGTSTWFHDRWDARINAFIGTELFYVSRMSLLRSEGSFVLNRAGAEVRVSGTVRHHWFDPYDWDRGRWVYIPRHGFVPIAVGRELVEADEARNFLMESRHVQTLRGTSLDRPWPRRGRTAFAWSSVRTKHR
;
A
#
# COMPACT_ATOMS: atom_id res chain seq x y z
N MET A 1 21.64 -34.22 10.18
CA MET A 1 20.58 -34.60 9.23
C MET A 1 19.32 -33.81 9.61
N PHE A 2 19.06 -32.68 8.94
CA PHE A 2 17.93 -31.82 9.29
C PHE A 2 16.66 -32.32 8.59
N LEU A 3 15.66 -32.70 9.38
CA LEU A 3 14.30 -33.02 8.92
C LEU A 3 13.71 -31.76 8.25
N ARG A 4 13.69 -31.76 6.91
CA ARG A 4 12.90 -30.81 6.11
C ARG A 4 11.45 -30.92 6.57
N GLY A 5 10.95 -29.86 7.21
CA GLY A 5 9.58 -29.78 7.66
C GLY A 5 8.62 -30.16 6.55
N PHE A 6 7.72 -31.09 6.85
CA PHE A 6 6.61 -31.52 6.00
C PHE A 6 5.82 -30.28 5.53
N ARG A 7 6.16 -29.79 4.33
CA ARG A 7 5.37 -28.79 3.62
C ARG A 7 4.06 -29.48 3.22
N ARG A 8 2.95 -29.09 3.84
CA ARG A 8 1.63 -29.68 3.58
C ARG A 8 1.21 -29.40 2.14
N ARG A 9 1.40 -30.37 1.26
CA ARG A 9 0.69 -30.45 -0.01
C ARG A 9 -0.80 -30.70 0.25
N THR A 10 -1.67 -30.13 -0.56
CA THR A 10 -3.11 -30.35 -0.48
C THR A 10 -3.52 -31.75 -0.90
N GLY A 11 -2.64 -32.44 -1.64
CA GLY A 11 -2.89 -33.78 -2.16
C GLY A 11 -3.81 -33.81 -3.38
N LYS A 12 -4.29 -32.64 -3.85
CA LYS A 12 -5.11 -32.54 -5.05
C LYS A 12 -4.24 -32.58 -6.31
N PRO A 13 -4.69 -33.23 -7.39
CA PRO A 13 -4.04 -33.14 -8.70
C PRO A 13 -3.98 -31.69 -9.20
N VAL A 14 -2.85 -31.32 -9.81
CA VAL A 14 -2.64 -29.98 -10.39
C VAL A 14 -3.77 -29.55 -11.34
N PRO A 15 -4.28 -30.40 -12.26
CA PRO A 15 -5.39 -30.01 -13.14
C PRO A 15 -6.68 -29.62 -12.40
N GLU A 16 -6.96 -30.22 -11.24
CA GLU A 16 -8.10 -29.83 -10.42
C GLU A 16 -7.91 -28.46 -9.77
N LEU A 17 -6.68 -28.14 -9.36
CA LEU A 17 -6.33 -26.82 -8.84
C LEU A 17 -6.45 -25.74 -9.91
N VAL A 18 -6.01 -26.03 -11.13
CA VAL A 18 -6.19 -25.14 -12.28
C VAL A 18 -7.68 -24.89 -12.53
N THR A 19 -8.49 -25.96 -12.57
CA THR A 19 -9.95 -25.86 -12.76
C THR A 19 -10.61 -25.02 -11.68
N LEU A 20 -10.23 -25.21 -10.41
CA LEU A 20 -10.70 -24.41 -9.28
C LEU A 20 -10.40 -22.91 -9.46
N PHE A 21 -9.18 -22.57 -9.87
CA PHE A 21 -8.76 -21.18 -10.05
C PHE A 21 -9.48 -20.54 -11.24
N ARG A 22 -9.62 -21.24 -12.36
CA ARG A 22 -10.38 -20.76 -13.53
C ARG A 22 -11.85 -20.50 -13.19
N SER A 23 -12.51 -21.44 -12.52
CA SER A 23 -13.89 -21.25 -12.04
C SER A 23 -14.00 -20.06 -11.06
N THR A 24 -12.98 -19.84 -10.24
CA THR A 24 -12.93 -18.69 -9.32
C THR A 24 -12.80 -17.36 -10.07
N ILE A 25 -11.98 -17.31 -11.12
CA ILE A 25 -11.84 -16.14 -11.99
C ILE A 25 -13.19 -15.82 -12.62
N ASP A 26 -13.83 -16.80 -13.27
CA ASP A 26 -15.10 -16.61 -13.98
C ASP A 26 -16.23 -16.14 -13.05
N GLY A 27 -16.36 -16.79 -11.89
CA GLY A 27 -17.35 -16.39 -10.88
C GLY A 27 -17.04 -15.04 -10.23
N GLY A 28 -15.75 -14.70 -10.11
CA GLY A 28 -15.27 -13.47 -9.49
C GLY A 28 -15.51 -12.23 -10.34
N ARG A 29 -15.48 -12.32 -11.68
CA ARG A 29 -15.59 -11.17 -12.59
C ARG A 29 -16.83 -10.30 -12.36
N GLN A 30 -17.93 -10.88 -11.89
CA GLN A 30 -19.19 -10.15 -11.65
C GLN A 30 -19.24 -9.43 -10.29
N VAL A 31 -18.46 -9.88 -9.30
CA VAL A 31 -18.54 -9.41 -7.91
C VAL A 31 -17.29 -8.65 -7.49
N HIS A 32 -16.13 -9.17 -7.88
CA HIS A 32 -14.79 -8.69 -7.56
C HIS A 32 -13.90 -8.70 -8.82
N PRO A 33 -14.22 -7.87 -9.84
CA PRO A 33 -13.54 -7.88 -11.13
C PRO A 33 -12.03 -7.67 -11.02
N ILE A 34 -11.55 -6.78 -10.14
CA ILE A 34 -10.12 -6.54 -9.96
C ILE A 34 -9.45 -7.74 -9.30
N ALA A 35 -10.11 -8.42 -8.37
CA ALA A 35 -9.56 -9.64 -7.78
C ALA A 35 -9.48 -10.77 -8.81
N ALA A 36 -10.50 -10.92 -9.66
CA ALA A 36 -10.50 -11.88 -10.74
C ALA A 36 -9.39 -11.60 -11.76
N ASP A 37 -9.21 -10.35 -12.19
CA ASP A 37 -8.15 -9.98 -13.13
C ASP A 37 -6.74 -10.22 -12.57
N PHE A 38 -6.53 -10.01 -11.27
CA PHE A 38 -5.25 -10.29 -10.63
C PHE A 38 -5.00 -11.78 -10.44
N LEU A 39 -6.06 -12.56 -10.16
CA LEU A 39 -5.99 -14.01 -10.13
C LEU A 39 -5.73 -14.61 -11.51
N GLU A 40 -6.32 -14.04 -12.56
CA GLU A 40 -6.02 -14.41 -13.94
C GLU A 40 -4.57 -14.10 -14.29
N HIS A 41 -4.07 -12.91 -13.95
CA HIS A 41 -2.65 -12.58 -14.15
C HIS A 41 -1.70 -13.47 -13.35
N PHE A 42 -2.12 -13.99 -12.19
CA PHE A 42 -1.35 -15.00 -11.45
C PHE A 42 -1.23 -16.31 -12.22
N MET A 43 -2.32 -16.76 -12.85
CA MET A 43 -2.36 -18.01 -13.62
C MET A 43 -1.66 -17.87 -14.98
N ASP A 44 -1.93 -16.77 -15.70
CA ASP A 44 -1.49 -16.59 -17.09
C ASP A 44 -0.22 -15.74 -17.26
N GLY A 45 0.16 -15.02 -16.20
CA GLY A 45 1.27 -14.08 -16.27
C GLY A 45 2.63 -14.76 -16.20
N ALA A 46 3.62 -14.15 -16.83
CA ALA A 46 5.03 -14.53 -16.69
C ALA A 46 5.69 -13.98 -15.40
N GLY A 47 4.91 -13.62 -14.38
CA GLY A 47 5.39 -12.99 -13.13
C GLY A 47 5.68 -11.49 -13.23
N ALA A 48 5.33 -10.84 -14.35
CA ALA A 48 5.51 -9.41 -14.53
C ALA A 48 4.71 -8.60 -13.51
N SER A 49 5.31 -7.52 -12.99
CA SER A 49 4.66 -6.64 -12.01
C SER A 49 3.40 -5.97 -12.57
N ARG A 50 2.36 -5.83 -11.74
CA ARG A 50 1.10 -5.17 -12.10
C ARG A 50 0.93 -3.86 -11.36
N ARG A 51 0.63 -2.82 -12.12
CA ARG A 51 0.31 -1.49 -11.58
C ARG A 51 -1.16 -1.42 -11.18
N MET A 52 -1.42 -1.00 -9.96
CA MET A 52 -2.76 -0.73 -9.45
C MET A 52 -3.11 0.75 -9.58
N SER A 53 -4.37 1.03 -9.93
CA SER A 53 -4.89 2.38 -9.96
C SER A 53 -4.85 3.02 -8.56
N PRO A 54 -4.18 4.18 -8.39
CA PRO A 54 -4.23 4.92 -7.13
C PRO A 54 -5.66 5.33 -6.75
N ARG A 55 -6.52 5.59 -7.75
CA ARG A 55 -7.93 5.94 -7.54
C ARG A 55 -8.70 4.78 -6.93
N TRP A 56 -8.50 3.57 -7.46
CA TRP A 56 -9.13 2.36 -6.92
C TRP A 56 -8.65 2.08 -5.50
N LEU A 57 -7.33 2.12 -5.24
CA LEU A 57 -6.78 1.93 -3.89
C LEU A 57 -7.35 2.97 -2.90
N ARG A 58 -7.41 4.24 -3.28
CA ARG A 58 -7.92 5.32 -2.40
C ARG A 58 -9.44 5.30 -2.21
N SER A 59 -10.18 4.43 -2.92
CA SER A 59 -11.58 4.15 -2.61
C SER A 59 -11.71 3.48 -1.22
N PHE A 60 -10.73 2.66 -0.82
CA PHE A 60 -10.74 1.94 0.44
C PHE A 60 -10.34 2.84 1.62
N ARG A 61 -11.15 2.80 2.68
CA ARG A 61 -10.90 3.56 3.92
C ARG A 61 -9.57 3.22 4.56
N VAL A 62 -9.12 1.96 4.49
CA VAL A 62 -7.85 1.53 5.09
C VAL A 62 -6.63 2.15 4.40
N ILE A 63 -6.66 2.31 3.09
CA ILE A 63 -5.60 2.98 2.31
C ILE A 63 -5.53 4.46 2.72
N LYS A 64 -6.68 5.16 2.73
CA LYS A 64 -6.75 6.56 3.18
C LYS A 64 -6.27 6.73 4.62
N LYS A 65 -6.56 5.77 5.52
CA LYS A 65 -6.06 5.79 6.90
C LYS A 65 -4.55 5.61 6.97
N ALA A 66 -3.95 4.74 6.16
CA ALA A 66 -2.51 4.54 6.09
C ALA A 66 -1.80 5.81 5.57
N GLU A 67 -2.31 6.42 4.50
CA GLU A 67 -1.83 7.72 4.00
C GLU A 67 -1.88 8.77 5.11
N ARG A 68 -3.04 8.95 5.75
CA ARG A 68 -3.22 9.95 6.81
C ARG A 68 -2.34 9.70 8.03
N ARG A 69 -2.01 8.43 8.33
CA ARG A 69 -1.06 8.08 9.39
C ARG A 69 0.33 8.62 9.06
N ASN A 70 0.83 8.37 7.85
CA ASN A 70 2.14 8.87 7.42
C ASN A 70 2.15 10.40 7.31
N GLN A 71 1.09 11.01 6.77
CA GLN A 71 0.95 12.47 6.73
C GLN A 71 1.10 13.10 8.12
N ARG A 72 0.40 12.57 9.14
CA ARG A 72 0.50 13.08 10.52
C ARG A 72 1.90 12.93 11.11
N ARG A 73 2.65 11.89 10.72
CA ARG A 73 4.04 11.72 11.17
C ARG A 73 4.94 12.80 10.59
N PHE A 74 4.82 13.08 9.29
CA PHE A 74 5.50 14.21 8.66
C PHE A 74 5.08 15.55 9.28
N GLU A 75 3.79 15.83 9.45
CA GLU A 75 3.29 17.07 10.07
C GLU A 75 3.91 17.29 11.46
N ARG A 76 4.02 16.25 12.29
CA ARG A 76 4.66 16.32 13.61
C ARG A 76 6.16 16.58 13.54
N GLN A 77 6.86 15.99 12.58
CA GLN A 77 8.29 16.22 12.38
C GLN A 77 8.58 17.61 11.89
N LEU A 78 7.86 18.06 10.86
CA LEU A 78 7.96 19.40 10.33
C LEU A 78 7.66 20.46 11.40
N ALA A 79 6.69 20.21 12.26
CA ALA A 79 6.41 21.09 13.40
C ALA A 79 7.54 21.12 14.44
N ARG A 80 8.30 20.03 14.61
CA ARG A 80 9.48 20.01 15.49
C ARG A 80 10.65 20.73 14.84
N GLU A 81 10.95 20.43 13.58
CA GLU A 81 12.02 21.09 12.82
C GLU A 81 11.80 22.60 12.72
N ALA A 82 10.56 23.04 12.51
CA ALA A 82 10.21 24.45 12.46
C ALA A 82 10.60 25.19 13.75
N LYS A 83 10.46 24.56 14.93
CA LYS A 83 10.81 25.18 16.22
C LYS A 83 12.31 25.35 16.42
N LEU A 84 13.13 24.51 15.77
CA LEU A 84 14.59 24.55 15.89
C LEU A 84 15.23 25.56 14.93
N LEU A 85 14.48 26.02 13.92
CA LEU A 85 14.98 26.91 12.90
C LEU A 85 15.19 28.32 13.48
N ARG A 86 16.37 28.91 13.23
CA ARG A 86 16.69 30.29 13.64
C ARG A 86 16.04 31.29 12.68
N ASP A 87 15.81 32.50 13.16
CA ASP A 87 15.26 33.54 12.30
C ASP A 87 16.17 33.83 11.09
N GLY A 88 15.56 34.10 9.95
CA GLY A 88 16.24 34.33 8.67
C GLY A 88 16.87 33.10 8.02
N THR A 89 16.74 31.91 8.62
CA THR A 89 17.38 30.69 8.09
C THR A 89 16.42 29.77 7.35
N SER A 90 17.01 28.90 6.52
CA SER A 90 16.32 27.83 5.83
C SER A 90 16.95 26.48 6.15
N THR A 91 16.17 25.41 6.06
CA THR A 91 16.68 24.03 6.17
C THR A 91 15.92 23.08 5.27
N TRP A 92 16.55 21.96 4.97
CA TRP A 92 15.96 20.83 4.27
C TRP A 92 15.63 19.72 5.26
N PHE A 93 14.46 19.12 5.10
CA PHE A 93 14.05 17.96 5.88
C PHE A 93 13.67 16.81 4.93
N HIS A 94 14.26 15.65 5.14
CA HIS A 94 13.95 14.43 4.40
C HIS A 94 13.73 13.28 5.38
N ASP A 95 12.64 12.52 5.17
CA ASP A 95 12.38 11.33 5.97
C ASP A 95 11.44 10.34 5.25
N ARG A 96 11.32 9.14 5.81
CA ARG A 96 10.54 8.03 5.30
C ARG A 96 9.66 7.40 6.38
N TRP A 97 8.42 7.10 6.00
CA TRP A 97 7.49 6.37 6.86
C TRP A 97 6.81 5.22 6.14
N ASP A 98 6.75 4.08 6.83
CA ASP A 98 6.01 2.91 6.39
C ASP A 98 4.72 2.75 7.22
N ALA A 99 3.63 2.38 6.54
CA ALA A 99 2.35 2.05 7.15
C ALA A 99 1.86 0.69 6.63
N ARG A 100 1.73 -0.28 7.54
CA ARG A 100 1.06 -1.56 7.26
C ARG A 100 -0.44 -1.34 7.06
N ILE A 101 -0.98 -2.02 6.08
CA ILE A 101 -2.39 -2.03 5.70
C ILE A 101 -2.91 -3.45 5.88
N ASN A 102 -4.02 -3.59 6.59
CA ASN A 102 -4.76 -4.84 6.70
C ASN A 102 -6.14 -4.62 6.10
N ALA A 103 -6.43 -5.26 4.97
CA ALA A 103 -7.71 -5.15 4.31
C ALA A 103 -8.83 -5.76 5.16
N PHE A 104 -10.03 -5.20 5.04
CA PHE A 104 -11.21 -5.71 5.76
C PHE A 104 -11.78 -6.92 5.02
N ILE A 105 -12.08 -7.99 5.76
CA ILE A 105 -12.65 -9.23 5.20
C ILE A 105 -13.92 -8.90 4.41
N GLY A 106 -14.06 -9.51 3.22
CA GLY A 106 -15.22 -9.30 2.34
C GLY A 106 -15.13 -8.07 1.45
N THR A 107 -14.07 -7.26 1.53
CA THR A 107 -13.79 -6.23 0.52
C THR A 107 -13.01 -6.81 -0.65
N GLU A 108 -13.15 -6.25 -1.84
CA GLU A 108 -12.34 -6.65 -3.00
C GLU A 108 -10.83 -6.52 -2.73
N LEU A 109 -10.41 -5.47 -2.01
CA LEU A 109 -9.03 -5.31 -1.57
C LEU A 109 -8.54 -6.49 -0.72
N PHE A 110 -9.40 -7.16 0.06
CA PHE A 110 -8.99 -8.32 0.84
C PHE A 110 -8.63 -9.52 -0.04
N TYR A 111 -9.36 -9.72 -1.13
CA TYR A 111 -9.08 -10.80 -2.09
C TYR A 111 -7.88 -10.49 -2.97
N VAL A 112 -7.59 -9.22 -3.23
CA VAL A 112 -6.39 -8.80 -3.97
C VAL A 112 -5.16 -8.80 -3.07
N SER A 113 -5.24 -8.14 -1.92
CA SER A 113 -4.10 -7.83 -1.04
C SER A 113 -4.56 -7.73 0.42
N ARG A 114 -4.55 -8.87 1.10
CA ARG A 114 -4.93 -8.94 2.52
C ARG A 114 -4.06 -8.05 3.40
N MET A 115 -2.75 -8.09 3.20
CA MET A 115 -1.76 -7.37 4.00
C MET A 115 -0.76 -6.70 3.08
N SER A 116 -0.73 -5.37 3.05
CA SER A 116 0.17 -4.59 2.19
C SER A 116 0.96 -3.52 2.95
N LEU A 117 1.91 -2.89 2.27
CA LEU A 117 2.68 -1.77 2.80
C LEU A 117 2.44 -0.50 1.97
N LEU A 118 2.29 0.62 2.66
CA LEU A 118 2.41 1.95 2.07
C LEU A 118 3.67 2.62 2.61
N ARG A 119 4.66 2.78 1.75
CA ARG A 119 5.85 3.59 1.99
C ARG A 119 5.61 5.02 1.53
N SER A 120 6.05 5.98 2.33
CA SER A 120 5.99 7.40 2.03
C SER A 120 7.35 8.03 2.25
N GLU A 121 7.92 8.66 1.23
CA GLU A 121 9.21 9.36 1.28
C GLU A 121 8.97 10.84 1.04
N GLY A 122 9.30 11.67 2.04
CA GLY A 122 9.04 13.10 2.05
C GLY A 122 10.31 13.92 1.93
N SER A 123 10.27 14.98 1.14
CA SER A 123 11.34 15.98 1.03
C SER A 123 10.72 17.37 1.12
N PHE A 124 11.23 18.18 2.03
CA PHE A 124 10.65 19.48 2.40
C PHE A 124 11.71 20.55 2.58
N VAL A 125 11.32 21.79 2.29
CA VAL A 125 12.05 23.00 2.63
C VAL A 125 11.28 23.75 3.70
N LEU A 126 12.00 24.20 4.72
CA LEU A 126 11.47 25.08 5.76
C LEU A 126 12.23 26.40 5.71
N ASN A 127 11.50 27.52 5.72
CA ASN A 127 12.07 28.87 5.70
C ASN A 127 11.46 29.68 6.85
N ARG A 128 12.26 30.22 7.76
CA ARG A 128 11.79 31.10 8.84
C ARG A 128 11.92 32.58 8.43
N ALA A 129 10.84 33.32 8.63
CA ALA A 129 10.80 34.77 8.53
C ALA A 129 10.07 35.33 9.77
N GLY A 130 10.83 35.86 10.72
CA GLY A 130 10.35 36.27 12.03
C GLY A 130 9.71 35.10 12.80
N ALA A 131 8.45 35.29 13.17
CA ALA A 131 7.65 34.31 13.92
C ALA A 131 7.04 33.20 13.05
N GLU A 132 7.13 33.30 11.71
CA GLU A 132 6.52 32.35 10.79
C GLU A 132 7.56 31.45 10.14
N VAL A 133 7.32 30.13 10.17
CA VAL A 133 8.03 29.16 9.35
C VAL A 133 7.12 28.68 8.24
N ARG A 134 7.52 28.91 6.99
CA ARG A 134 6.86 28.37 5.80
C ARG A 134 7.45 27.02 5.45
N VAL A 135 6.59 26.07 5.17
CA VAL A 135 6.96 24.70 4.80
C VAL A 135 6.38 24.37 3.44
N SER A 136 7.20 23.81 2.56
CA SER A 136 6.75 23.26 1.28
C SER A 136 7.52 22.00 0.94
N GLY A 137 6.90 21.07 0.21
CA GLY A 137 7.58 19.84 -0.19
C GLY A 137 6.70 18.85 -0.91
N THR A 138 7.27 17.69 -1.16
CA THR A 138 6.62 16.57 -1.85
C THR A 138 6.76 15.30 -1.04
N VAL A 139 5.74 14.46 -1.08
CA VAL A 139 5.78 13.09 -0.57
C VAL A 139 5.47 12.13 -1.71
N ARG A 140 6.40 11.20 -1.96
CA ARG A 140 6.24 10.09 -2.89
C ARG A 140 5.71 8.89 -2.13
N HIS A 141 4.57 8.37 -2.56
CA HIS A 141 3.93 7.21 -1.99
C HIS A 141 4.14 6.00 -2.90
N HIS A 142 4.53 4.88 -2.31
CA HIS A 142 4.62 3.58 -2.96
C HIS A 142 3.84 2.57 -2.13
N TRP A 143 2.67 2.20 -2.64
CA TRP A 143 1.93 1.05 -2.15
C TRP A 143 2.43 -0.18 -2.90
N PHE A 144 2.68 -1.28 -2.19
CA PHE A 144 3.05 -2.54 -2.80
C PHE A 144 2.69 -3.75 -1.96
N ASP A 145 2.52 -4.88 -2.64
CA ASP A 145 2.33 -6.20 -2.04
C ASP A 145 2.67 -7.30 -3.04
N PRO A 146 3.47 -8.31 -2.67
CA PRO A 146 3.60 -9.54 -3.44
C PRO A 146 2.25 -10.27 -3.55
N TYR A 147 1.89 -10.70 -4.75
CA TYR A 147 0.80 -11.63 -5.00
C TYR A 147 1.40 -13.03 -5.14
N ASP A 148 1.44 -13.77 -4.04
CA ASP A 148 2.20 -15.01 -3.93
C ASP A 148 1.46 -16.15 -3.23
N TRP A 149 0.19 -15.92 -2.84
CA TRP A 149 -0.61 -16.89 -2.08
C TRP A 149 0.20 -17.51 -0.92
N ASP A 150 0.90 -16.70 -0.12
CA ASP A 150 1.74 -17.20 0.98
C ASP A 150 1.24 -16.82 2.39
N ARG A 151 0.30 -15.86 2.49
CA ARG A 151 -0.12 -15.26 3.78
C ARG A 151 -1.42 -15.84 4.34
N GLY A 152 -1.27 -16.84 5.20
CA GLY A 152 -2.34 -17.36 6.06
C GLY A 152 -2.55 -18.86 5.87
N ARG A 153 -3.67 -19.37 6.40
CA ARG A 153 -3.99 -20.81 6.33
C ARG A 153 -4.97 -21.14 5.20
N TRP A 154 -5.99 -20.31 5.03
CA TRP A 154 -7.07 -20.50 4.07
C TRP A 154 -7.63 -19.15 3.64
N VAL A 155 -8.28 -19.13 2.48
CA VAL A 155 -9.11 -18.04 1.98
C VAL A 155 -10.50 -18.59 1.67
N TYR A 156 -11.54 -17.84 2.03
CA TYR A 156 -12.90 -18.20 1.61
C TYR A 156 -13.11 -17.72 0.17
N ILE A 157 -13.48 -18.63 -0.71
CA ILE A 157 -13.82 -18.32 -2.09
C ILE A 157 -15.32 -18.61 -2.26
N PRO A 158 -16.14 -17.62 -2.68
CA PRO A 158 -17.54 -17.85 -2.98
C PRO A 158 -17.73 -19.07 -3.90
N ARG A 159 -18.71 -19.93 -3.60
CA ARG A 159 -19.00 -21.21 -4.30
C ARG A 159 -17.98 -22.34 -4.13
N HIS A 160 -16.76 -22.05 -3.67
CA HIS A 160 -15.71 -23.05 -3.48
C HIS A 160 -15.32 -23.27 -2.01
N GLY A 161 -15.85 -22.47 -1.08
CA GLY A 161 -15.63 -22.60 0.35
C GLY A 161 -14.22 -22.20 0.75
N PHE A 162 -13.69 -22.81 1.82
CA PHE A 162 -12.35 -22.51 2.31
C PHE A 162 -11.28 -23.24 1.50
N VAL A 163 -10.51 -22.48 0.74
CA VAL A 163 -9.39 -22.98 -0.05
C VAL A 163 -8.08 -22.77 0.72
N PRO A 164 -7.28 -23.82 0.98
CA PRO A 164 -5.98 -23.67 1.60
C PRO A 164 -5.07 -22.78 0.78
N ILE A 165 -4.37 -21.84 1.41
CA ILE A 165 -3.48 -20.92 0.68
C ILE A 165 -2.31 -21.65 -0.01
N ALA A 166 -1.92 -22.81 0.52
CA ALA A 166 -0.88 -23.68 -0.04
C ALA A 166 -1.11 -24.09 -1.51
N VAL A 167 -2.36 -24.09 -2.00
CA VAL A 167 -2.65 -24.43 -3.41
C VAL A 167 -1.97 -23.48 -4.39
N GLY A 168 -1.82 -22.20 -4.04
CA GLY A 168 -1.15 -21.24 -4.91
C GLY A 168 0.34 -21.58 -5.09
N ARG A 169 0.98 -22.08 -4.03
CA ARG A 169 2.36 -22.60 -4.11
C ARG A 169 2.44 -23.83 -4.99
N GLU A 170 1.49 -24.76 -4.87
CA GLU A 170 1.46 -25.97 -5.70
C GLU A 170 1.34 -25.64 -7.19
N LEU A 171 0.52 -24.65 -7.55
CA LEU A 171 0.42 -24.16 -8.92
C LEU A 171 1.74 -23.52 -9.41
N VAL A 172 2.40 -22.73 -8.57
CA VAL A 172 3.71 -22.14 -8.92
C VAL A 172 4.79 -23.21 -9.07
N GLU A 173 4.84 -24.21 -8.17
CA GLU A 173 5.78 -25.34 -8.22
C GLU A 173 5.55 -26.23 -9.45
N ALA A 174 4.32 -26.30 -9.95
CA ALA A 174 3.93 -27.06 -11.14
C ALA A 174 4.05 -26.26 -12.46
N ASP A 175 4.54 -25.03 -12.42
CA ASP A 175 4.64 -24.14 -13.58
C ASP A 175 3.29 -23.69 -14.19
N GLU A 176 2.21 -23.74 -13.40
CA GLU A 176 0.85 -23.33 -13.81
C GLU A 176 0.50 -21.89 -13.37
N ALA A 177 1.37 -21.26 -12.58
CA ALA A 177 1.18 -19.90 -12.10
C ALA A 177 2.52 -19.21 -11.78
N ARG A 178 2.49 -17.87 -11.70
CA ARG A 178 3.65 -17.05 -11.35
C ARG A 178 3.30 -15.96 -10.35
N ASN A 179 4.09 -15.91 -9.27
CA ASN A 179 4.04 -14.80 -8.33
C ASN A 179 4.43 -13.50 -9.04
N PHE A 180 3.83 -12.38 -8.64
CA PHE A 180 4.17 -11.06 -9.17
C PHE A 180 4.04 -9.97 -8.11
N LEU A 181 4.66 -8.82 -8.37
CA LEU A 181 4.51 -7.65 -7.51
C LEU A 181 3.30 -6.83 -7.94
N MET A 182 2.41 -6.55 -7.00
CA MET A 182 1.40 -5.51 -7.16
C MET A 182 1.95 -4.20 -6.62
N GLU A 183 1.83 -3.12 -7.37
CA GLU A 183 2.32 -1.82 -6.91
C GLU A 183 1.51 -0.63 -7.42
N SER A 184 1.54 0.46 -6.66
CA SER A 184 0.97 1.73 -7.07
C SER A 184 1.82 2.87 -6.53
N ARG A 185 2.10 3.85 -7.39
CA ARG A 185 2.88 5.03 -7.04
C ARG A 185 2.04 6.28 -7.24
N HIS A 186 2.11 7.21 -6.29
CA HIS A 186 1.52 8.53 -6.45
C HIS A 186 2.28 9.58 -5.63
N VAL A 187 2.06 10.85 -5.95
CA VAL A 187 2.76 11.97 -5.30
C VAL A 187 1.74 12.93 -4.68
N GLN A 188 2.05 13.41 -3.48
CA GLN A 188 1.34 14.49 -2.82
C GLN A 188 2.29 15.66 -2.59
N THR A 189 1.79 16.88 -2.68
CA THR A 189 2.48 18.08 -2.21
C THR A 189 1.95 18.48 -0.84
N LEU A 190 2.84 19.00 -0.01
CA LEU A 190 2.51 19.64 1.25
C LEU A 190 2.91 21.11 1.18
N ARG A 191 2.03 21.98 1.66
CA ARG A 191 2.33 23.38 1.97
C ARG A 191 1.79 23.69 3.35
N GLY A 192 2.47 24.53 4.12
CA GLY A 192 1.96 24.92 5.43
C GLY A 192 2.77 26.00 6.09
N THR A 193 2.28 26.40 7.26
CA THR A 193 2.92 27.37 8.13
C THR A 193 2.97 26.84 9.56
N SER A 194 4.03 27.21 10.26
CA SER A 194 4.16 27.04 11.71
C SER A 194 4.42 28.41 12.32
N LEU A 195 3.48 28.89 13.13
CA LEU A 195 3.63 30.13 13.87
C LEU A 195 4.22 29.84 15.25
N ASP A 196 5.36 30.44 15.50
CA ASP A 196 6.01 30.45 16.80
C ASP A 196 5.51 31.66 17.57
N ARG A 197 4.68 31.45 18.60
CA ARG A 197 4.10 32.53 19.40
C ARG A 197 4.42 32.33 20.88
N PRO A 198 4.76 33.41 21.61
CA PRO A 198 4.91 33.36 23.05
C PRO A 198 3.59 32.97 23.73
N TRP A 199 3.71 32.31 24.88
CA TRP A 199 2.58 32.01 25.76
C TRP A 199 1.85 33.33 26.15
N PRO A 200 0.50 33.35 26.26
CA PRO A 200 -0.44 32.22 26.25
C PRO A 200 -0.90 31.75 24.86
N ARG A 201 -0.46 32.41 23.79
CA ARG A 201 -0.84 32.04 22.42
C ARG A 201 -0.02 30.83 21.98
N ARG A 202 -0.49 29.61 22.25
CA ARG A 202 0.14 28.37 21.76
C ARG A 202 0.40 28.47 20.27
N GLY A 203 1.63 28.12 19.86
CA GLY A 203 2.02 28.05 18.45
C GLY A 203 1.02 27.23 17.63
N ARG A 204 0.75 27.68 16.39
CA ARG A 204 -0.27 27.10 15.51
C ARG A 204 0.39 26.60 14.23
N THR A 205 0.19 25.33 13.93
CA THR A 205 0.62 24.72 12.67
C THR A 205 -0.58 24.45 11.78
N ALA A 206 -0.47 24.78 10.51
CA ALA A 206 -1.47 24.47 9.49
C ALA A 206 -0.78 23.87 8.26
N PHE A 207 -1.21 22.67 7.86
CA PHE A 207 -0.67 21.97 6.69
C PHE A 207 -1.81 21.60 5.74
N ALA A 208 -1.60 21.90 4.47
CA ALA A 208 -2.48 21.54 3.37
C ALA A 208 -1.79 20.51 2.49
N TRP A 209 -2.50 19.42 2.20
CA TRP A 209 -2.06 18.34 1.33
C TRP A 209 -2.85 18.39 0.03
N SER A 210 -2.19 18.20 -1.10
CA SER A 210 -2.83 18.05 -2.40
C SER A 210 -2.19 16.93 -3.19
N SER A 211 -2.99 16.21 -3.97
CA SER A 211 -2.48 15.15 -4.84
C SER A 211 -2.01 15.76 -6.16
N VAL A 212 -0.84 15.33 -6.64
CA VAL A 212 -0.36 15.73 -7.96
C VAL A 212 -1.09 14.88 -9.00
N ARG A 213 -1.85 15.52 -9.89
CA ARG A 213 -2.42 14.83 -11.05
C ARG A 213 -1.27 14.44 -11.97
N THR A 214 -0.91 13.17 -11.97
CA THR A 214 -0.13 12.60 -13.06
C THR A 214 -1.09 12.38 -14.22
N LYS A 215 -0.88 13.09 -15.34
CA LYS A 215 -1.56 12.74 -16.60
C LYS A 215 -1.16 11.29 -16.90
N HIS A 216 -2.14 10.40 -16.98
CA HIS A 216 -1.92 9.06 -17.50
C HIS A 216 -1.37 9.24 -18.93
N ARG A 217 -0.10 8.90 -19.14
CA ARG A 217 0.45 8.57 -20.45
C ARG A 217 0.29 7.07 -20.63
#